data_AF-A0AAN7SCX7-F1
#
_entry.id   AF-A0AAN7SCX7-F1
#
_cell.length_a   1.000
_cell.length_b   1.000
_cell.length_c   1.000
_cell.angle_alpha   90.00
_cell.angle_beta   90.00
_cell.angle_gamma   90.00
#
_symmetry.space_group_name_H-M   'P 1'
#
loop_
_entity.id
_entity.type
_entity.pdbx_description
1 polymer ?
#
loop_
_entity_poly.entity_id
_entity_poly.type
_entity_poly.pdbx_seq_one_letter_code
_entity_poly.pdbx_strand_id
1 'polypeptide(L)'
;MCLLLYVLVLSVTMSKKLVLSVASIVSYFEATRLISKGENSYCSGHVQKPVFDASLGIIAAEVLASMRNKSYKVELNINDGSIVKSTCQCPRGLDQCHHMCAVAFFIHYNISSTDKTCSWTALKAKSDIGSTAEEQFPLKRDYVNPSLPLTEDENNARISRFYENLKQCGPTGFS
;
A
#
# COMPACT_ATOMS: atom_id res chain seq x y z
N MET A 1 -21.35 -42.09 -14.64
CA MET A 1 -22.12 -40.96 -14.06
C MET A 1 -21.35 -40.47 -12.83
N CYS A 2 -20.22 -39.77 -12.96
CA CYS A 2 -19.96 -38.46 -13.58
C CYS A 2 -20.55 -37.26 -12.82
N LEU A 3 -20.36 -37.16 -11.50
CA LEU A 3 -20.75 -35.96 -10.72
C LEU A 3 -19.88 -35.63 -9.49
N LEU A 4 -18.75 -36.29 -9.24
CA LEU A 4 -17.95 -36.09 -8.01
C LEU A 4 -16.57 -35.45 -8.20
N LEU A 5 -16.23 -34.95 -9.39
CA LEU A 5 -14.89 -34.41 -9.67
C LEU A 5 -14.85 -32.92 -10.07
N TYR A 6 -15.94 -32.18 -9.91
CA TYR A 6 -16.03 -30.81 -10.43
C TYR A 6 -16.35 -29.73 -9.39
N VAL A 7 -15.77 -29.79 -8.19
CA VAL A 7 -15.67 -28.59 -7.33
C VAL A 7 -14.31 -28.54 -6.61
N LEU A 8 -13.25 -28.88 -7.32
CA LEU A 8 -11.90 -28.37 -7.04
C LEU A 8 -11.65 -27.18 -7.97
N VAL A 9 -12.62 -26.25 -8.04
CA VAL A 9 -12.37 -24.93 -8.60
C VAL A 9 -11.61 -24.16 -7.55
N LEU A 10 -10.29 -24.26 -7.62
CA LEU A 10 -9.39 -23.11 -7.52
C LEU A 10 -9.99 -21.95 -6.74
N SER A 11 -10.02 -22.08 -5.41
CA SER A 11 -9.94 -20.89 -4.56
C SER A 11 -8.51 -20.38 -4.69
N VAL A 12 -8.18 -19.86 -5.87
CA VAL A 12 -7.17 -18.81 -5.96
C VAL A 12 -7.77 -17.72 -5.10
N THR A 13 -7.38 -17.67 -3.84
CA THR A 13 -7.61 -16.50 -3.00
C THR A 13 -6.86 -15.39 -3.71
N MET A 14 -7.53 -14.73 -4.66
CA MET A 14 -7.10 -13.43 -5.14
C MET A 14 -6.87 -12.62 -3.88
N SER A 15 -5.68 -12.04 -3.78
CA SER A 15 -5.35 -11.17 -2.68
C SER A 15 -6.41 -10.09 -2.64
N LYS A 16 -7.35 -10.18 -1.69
CA LYS A 16 -8.45 -9.24 -1.54
C LYS A 16 -7.84 -7.85 -1.49
N LYS A 17 -8.09 -7.04 -2.52
CA LYS A 17 -7.58 -5.68 -2.55
C LYS A 17 -8.45 -4.88 -1.61
N LEU A 18 -7.91 -4.51 -0.45
CA LEU A 18 -8.66 -3.74 0.56
C LEU A 18 -8.59 -2.23 0.33
N VAL A 19 -7.70 -1.80 -0.58
CA VAL A 19 -7.50 -0.38 -0.89
C VAL A 19 -8.55 0.09 -1.88
N LEU A 20 -9.37 1.05 -1.45
CA LEU A 20 -10.33 1.75 -2.29
C LEU A 20 -9.59 2.76 -3.19
N SER A 21 -9.94 2.77 -4.47
CA SER A 21 -9.53 3.83 -5.39
C SER A 21 -10.59 4.95 -5.44
N VAL A 22 -10.19 6.18 -5.74
CA VAL A 22 -11.14 7.28 -5.97
C VAL A 22 -12.14 6.93 -7.08
N ALA A 23 -11.68 6.26 -8.14
CA ALA A 23 -12.55 5.81 -9.22
C ALA A 23 -13.65 4.85 -8.73
N SER A 24 -13.31 3.94 -7.82
CA SER A 24 -14.28 3.01 -7.21
C SER A 24 -15.30 3.73 -6.32
N ILE A 25 -14.89 4.81 -5.66
CA ILE A 25 -15.78 5.64 -4.84
C ILE A 25 -16.76 6.39 -5.75
N VAL A 26 -16.26 7.04 -6.79
CA VAL A 26 -17.08 7.80 -7.75
C VAL A 26 -18.03 6.89 -8.52
N SER A 27 -17.62 5.66 -8.88
CA SER A 27 -18.49 4.71 -9.57
C SER A 27 -19.59 4.15 -8.67
N TYR A 28 -19.34 4.03 -7.36
CA TYR A 28 -20.35 3.61 -6.40
C TYR A 28 -21.35 4.74 -6.13
N PHE A 29 -20.88 5.96 -5.88
CA PHE A 29 -21.76 7.09 -5.56
C PHE A 29 -22.23 7.83 -6.82
N GLU A 30 -23.45 7.55 -7.27
CA GLU A 30 -23.99 8.10 -8.53
C GLU A 30 -24.12 9.63 -8.53
N ALA A 31 -24.42 10.23 -7.37
CA ALA A 31 -24.68 11.66 -7.27
C ALA A 31 -23.42 12.47 -6.90
N THR A 32 -22.95 13.31 -7.83
CA THR A 32 -21.79 14.22 -7.64
C THR A 32 -21.92 15.12 -6.41
N ARG A 33 -23.14 15.55 -6.07
CA ARG A 33 -23.43 16.34 -4.87
C ARG A 33 -23.17 15.60 -3.56
N LEU A 34 -23.27 14.27 -3.55
CA LEU A 34 -22.95 13.45 -2.38
C LEU A 34 -21.45 13.34 -2.21
N ILE A 35 -20.72 13.21 -3.33
CA ILE A 35 -19.26 13.13 -3.34
C ILE A 35 -18.64 14.40 -2.76
N SER A 36 -19.01 15.57 -3.28
CA SER A 36 -18.47 16.85 -2.79
C SER A 36 -18.80 17.11 -1.32
N LYS A 37 -20.02 16.76 -0.87
CA LYS A 37 -20.39 16.87 0.55
C LYS A 37 -19.67 15.86 1.44
N GLY A 38 -19.44 14.65 0.92
CA GLY A 38 -18.70 13.60 1.62
C GLY A 38 -17.25 13.98 1.81
N GLU A 39 -16.61 14.47 0.76
CA GLU A 39 -15.25 15.01 0.78
C GLU A 39 -15.12 16.16 1.79
N ASN A 40 -16.04 17.14 1.73
CA ASN A 40 -16.03 18.23 2.70
C ASN A 40 -16.18 17.74 4.15
N SER A 41 -17.02 16.73 4.40
CA SER A 41 -17.21 16.14 5.73
C SER A 41 -15.95 15.42 6.22
N TYR A 42 -15.23 14.75 5.30
CA TYR A 42 -13.92 14.16 5.58
C TYR A 42 -12.89 15.25 5.93
N CYS A 43 -12.73 16.26 5.09
CA CYS A 43 -11.78 17.36 5.30
C CYS A 43 -12.08 18.16 6.58
N SER A 44 -13.35 18.25 6.99
CA SER A 44 -13.77 18.90 8.24
C SER A 44 -13.51 18.04 9.49
N GLY A 45 -12.97 16.83 9.36
CA GLY A 45 -12.68 15.95 10.50
C GLY A 45 -13.93 15.36 11.16
N HIS A 46 -15.04 15.23 10.44
CA HIS A 46 -16.30 14.72 11.00
C HIS A 46 -16.32 13.20 11.18
N VAL A 47 -15.36 12.47 10.62
CA VAL A 47 -15.24 11.01 10.78
C VAL A 47 -14.52 10.70 12.10
N GLN A 48 -15.18 9.99 12.99
CA GLN A 48 -14.69 9.62 14.31
C GLN A 48 -14.69 8.10 14.49
N LYS A 49 -13.76 7.61 15.32
CA LYS A 49 -13.62 6.21 15.72
C LYS A 49 -13.73 5.21 14.55
N PRO A 50 -12.94 5.38 13.47
CA PRO A 50 -12.92 4.40 12.40
C PRO A 50 -12.33 3.08 12.93
N VAL A 51 -13.06 2.00 12.72
CA VAL A 51 -12.65 0.63 13.01
C VAL A 51 -12.58 -0.12 11.69
N PHE A 52 -11.43 -0.71 11.42
CA PHE A 52 -11.18 -1.47 10.20
C PHE A 52 -10.92 -2.93 10.53
N ASP A 53 -11.72 -3.83 9.95
CA ASP A 53 -11.46 -5.26 9.97
C ASP A 53 -10.97 -5.71 8.59
N ALA A 54 -9.65 -5.92 8.49
CA ALA A 54 -8.99 -6.37 7.28
C ALA A 54 -9.40 -7.80 6.84
N SER A 55 -9.82 -8.66 7.77
CA SER A 55 -10.16 -10.06 7.46
C SER A 55 -11.52 -10.14 6.77
N LEU A 56 -12.47 -9.36 7.26
CA LEU A 56 -13.84 -9.31 6.75
C LEU A 56 -14.03 -8.24 5.66
N GLY A 57 -13.13 -7.26 5.55
CA GLY A 57 -13.28 -6.14 4.62
C GLY A 57 -14.39 -5.17 5.04
N ILE A 58 -14.68 -5.11 6.35
CA ILE A 58 -15.75 -4.28 6.92
C ILE A 58 -15.12 -3.09 7.63
N ILE A 59 -15.67 -1.91 7.38
CA ILE A 59 -15.22 -0.66 7.97
C ILE A 59 -16.40 -0.02 8.65
N ALA A 60 -16.29 0.20 9.96
CA ALA A 60 -17.31 0.85 10.76
C ALA A 60 -16.75 2.18 11.29
N ALA A 61 -17.53 3.25 11.21
CA ALA A 61 -17.12 4.55 11.75
C ALA A 61 -18.34 5.34 12.26
N GLU A 62 -18.08 6.32 13.12
CA GLU A 62 -19.08 7.29 13.58
C GLU A 62 -18.86 8.61 12.85
N VAL A 63 -19.84 9.10 12.09
CA VAL A 63 -19.71 10.37 11.37
C VAL A 63 -20.61 11.42 12.02
N LEU A 64 -20.05 12.57 12.36
CA LEU A 64 -20.81 13.71 12.87
C LEU A 64 -21.79 14.25 11.82
N ALA A 65 -22.99 14.60 12.27
CA ALA A 65 -23.93 15.37 11.49
C ALA A 65 -23.40 16.80 11.31
N SER A 66 -23.53 17.35 10.11
CA SER A 66 -22.94 18.65 9.73
C SER A 66 -23.28 19.84 10.63
N MET A 67 -24.37 19.80 11.41
CA MET A 67 -24.83 20.92 12.23
C MET A 67 -25.22 20.55 13.66
N ARG A 68 -25.09 19.27 14.05
CA ARG A 68 -25.57 18.79 15.34
C ARG A 68 -24.47 17.98 16.01
N ASN A 69 -24.41 18.02 17.34
CA ASN A 69 -23.59 17.08 18.14
C ASN A 69 -24.22 15.68 18.17
N LYS A 70 -24.61 15.18 17.00
CA LYS A 70 -25.16 13.85 16.80
C LYS A 70 -24.24 13.13 15.82
N SER A 71 -23.79 11.95 16.19
CA SER A 71 -23.07 11.05 15.30
C SER A 71 -24.01 9.99 14.73
N TYR A 72 -23.71 9.55 13.50
CA TYR A 72 -24.36 8.42 12.86
C TYR A 72 -23.34 7.30 12.66
N LYS A 73 -23.73 6.08 12.98
CA LYS A 73 -22.92 4.91 12.65
C LYS A 73 -23.03 4.62 11.16
N VAL A 74 -21.90 4.40 10.54
CA VAL A 74 -21.72 4.09 9.13
C VAL A 74 -20.93 2.80 9.04
N GLU A 75 -21.37 1.89 8.18
CA GLU A 75 -20.66 0.65 7.88
C GLU A 75 -20.49 0.52 6.37
N LEU A 76 -19.27 0.22 5.92
CA LEU A 76 -18.92 -0.05 4.53
C LEU A 76 -18.34 -1.46 4.42
N ASN A 77 -18.82 -2.21 3.44
CA ASN A 77 -18.28 -3.51 3.08
C ASN A 77 -17.54 -3.40 1.75
N ILE A 78 -16.26 -3.76 1.77
CA ILE A 78 -15.32 -3.60 0.66
C ILE A 78 -14.92 -4.98 0.16
N ASN A 79 -15.01 -5.16 -1.15
CA ASN A 79 -14.53 -6.35 -1.83
C ASN A 79 -13.72 -5.94 -3.05
N ASP A 80 -12.50 -6.48 -3.17
CA ASP A 80 -11.58 -6.27 -4.30
C ASP A 80 -11.41 -4.81 -4.74
N GLY A 81 -11.35 -3.89 -3.78
CA GLY A 81 -11.11 -2.46 -4.00
C GLY A 81 -12.34 -1.70 -4.47
N SER A 82 -13.52 -2.30 -4.32
CA SER A 82 -14.82 -1.72 -4.61
C SER A 82 -15.76 -1.81 -3.41
N ILE A 83 -16.69 -0.86 -3.31
CA ILE A 83 -17.70 -0.86 -2.25
C ILE A 83 -18.85 -1.75 -2.72
N VAL A 84 -19.12 -2.82 -1.99
CA VAL A 84 -20.23 -3.75 -2.31
C VAL A 84 -21.52 -3.29 -1.63
N LYS A 85 -21.40 -2.83 -0.39
CA LYS A 85 -22.56 -2.41 0.41
C LYS A 85 -22.15 -1.30 1.36
N SER A 86 -23.06 -0.35 1.56
CA SER A 86 -22.92 0.73 2.54
C SER A 86 -24.20 0.85 3.35
N THR A 87 -24.09 1.01 4.66
CA THR A 87 -25.22 1.27 5.55
C THR A 87 -24.94 2.47 6.45
N CYS A 88 -25.96 3.27 6.73
CA CYS A 88 -25.84 4.42 7.63
C CYS A 88 -27.11 4.56 8.45
N GLN A 89 -26.99 4.95 9.72
CA GLN A 89 -28.12 5.20 10.61
C GLN A 89 -28.78 6.58 10.43
N CYS A 90 -28.35 7.38 9.44
CA CYS A 90 -28.99 8.65 9.16
C CYS A 90 -30.37 8.42 8.53
N PRO A 91 -31.31 9.38 8.62
CA PRO A 91 -32.65 9.22 8.03
C PRO A 91 -32.64 9.03 6.50
N ARG A 92 -31.53 9.40 5.83
CA ARG A 92 -31.31 9.14 4.40
C ARG A 92 -30.53 7.85 4.14
N GLY A 93 -30.08 7.14 5.17
CA GLY A 93 -29.12 6.04 5.08
C GLY A 93 -29.70 4.72 4.57
N LEU A 94 -31.00 4.72 4.24
CA LEU A 94 -31.63 3.71 3.39
C LEU A 94 -31.08 3.76 1.97
N ASP A 95 -30.70 4.95 1.50
CA ASP A 95 -30.00 5.20 0.25
C ASP A 95 -28.56 5.69 0.53
N GLN A 96 -27.81 5.94 -0.56
CA GLN A 96 -26.46 6.51 -0.47
C GLN A 96 -26.48 7.91 0.13
N CYS A 97 -25.58 8.15 1.09
CA CYS A 97 -25.48 9.45 1.77
C CYS A 97 -24.04 9.95 1.85
N HIS A 98 -23.89 11.26 2.05
CA HIS A 98 -22.57 11.90 2.17
C HIS A 98 -21.74 11.38 3.37
N HIS A 99 -22.37 10.86 4.44
CA HIS A 99 -21.63 10.25 5.55
C HIS A 99 -20.88 8.98 5.10
N MET A 100 -21.53 8.13 4.30
CA MET A 100 -20.88 6.93 3.73
C MET A 100 -19.70 7.33 2.84
N CYS A 101 -19.89 8.37 2.03
CA CYS A 101 -18.84 8.90 1.16
C CYS A 101 -17.66 9.47 1.96
N ALA A 102 -17.92 10.18 3.07
CA ALA A 102 -16.88 10.66 3.96
C ALA A 102 -16.02 9.53 4.54
N VAL A 103 -16.65 8.42 4.94
CA VAL A 103 -15.92 7.22 5.40
C VAL A 103 -15.12 6.60 4.25
N ALA A 104 -15.69 6.51 3.04
CA ALA A 104 -14.98 6.01 1.87
C ALA A 104 -13.71 6.82 1.54
N PHE A 105 -13.78 8.15 1.65
CA PHE A 105 -12.60 9.01 1.52
C PHE A 105 -11.61 8.82 2.66
N PHE A 106 -12.09 8.69 3.91
CA PHE A 106 -11.23 8.38 5.04
C PHE A 106 -10.40 7.13 4.78
N ILE A 107 -11.01 6.07 4.27
CA ILE A 107 -10.35 4.81 3.93
C ILE A 107 -9.32 5.02 2.83
N HIS A 108 -9.68 5.72 1.75
CA HIS A 108 -8.79 5.94 0.62
C HIS A 108 -7.47 6.63 1.04
N TYR A 109 -7.56 7.61 1.95
CA TYR A 109 -6.40 8.39 2.37
C TYR A 109 -5.65 7.79 3.57
N ASN A 110 -6.33 7.05 4.44
CA ASN A 110 -5.74 6.59 5.71
C ASN A 110 -5.49 5.07 5.76
N ILE A 111 -6.03 4.29 4.82
CA ILE A 111 -5.85 2.83 4.76
C ILE A 111 -5.11 2.47 3.47
N SER A 112 -3.88 2.03 3.65
CA SER A 112 -2.96 1.64 2.60
C SER A 112 -2.92 0.13 2.40
N SER A 113 -2.32 -0.32 1.30
CA SER A 113 -2.10 -1.75 1.05
C SER A 113 -1.17 -2.43 2.07
N THR A 114 -0.47 -1.65 2.90
CA THR A 114 0.42 -2.13 3.96
C THR A 114 -0.23 -2.18 5.33
N ASP A 115 -1.45 -1.64 5.52
CA ASP A 115 -2.18 -1.70 6.81
C ASP A 115 -2.75 -3.07 7.17
N LYS A 116 -2.33 -4.11 6.45
CA LYS A 116 -2.51 -5.50 6.88
C LYS A 116 -1.61 -5.73 8.08
N THR A 117 -2.09 -6.43 9.09
CA THR A 117 -1.24 -6.82 10.23
C THR A 117 0.02 -7.49 9.69
N CYS A 118 1.18 -6.89 9.97
CA CYS A 118 2.46 -7.41 9.48
C CYS A 118 2.70 -8.76 10.16
N SER A 119 2.26 -9.83 9.52
CA SER A 119 2.67 -11.18 9.85
C SER A 119 4.01 -11.38 9.16
N TRP A 120 5.08 -10.96 9.83
CA TRP A 120 6.35 -11.65 9.63
C TRP A 120 6.04 -13.10 9.87
N THR A 121 5.92 -13.87 8.79
CA THR A 121 5.81 -15.32 8.92
C THR A 121 7.15 -15.71 9.46
N ALA A 122 7.26 -15.83 10.80
CA ALA A 122 8.43 -16.42 11.41
C ALA A 122 8.62 -17.74 10.67
N LEU A 123 9.72 -17.83 9.91
CA LEU A 123 10.05 -19.05 9.21
C LEU A 123 9.93 -20.15 10.24
N LYS A 124 9.00 -21.09 10.05
CA LYS A 124 8.89 -22.26 10.91
C LYS A 124 10.30 -22.80 11.02
N ALA A 125 10.83 -22.90 12.24
CA ALA A 125 12.17 -23.37 12.49
C ALA A 125 12.40 -24.59 11.60
N LYS A 126 13.22 -24.42 10.55
CA LYS A 126 13.69 -25.57 9.80
C LYS A 126 14.47 -26.36 10.84
N SER A 127 14.03 -27.58 11.07
CA SER A 127 14.70 -28.55 11.94
C SER A 127 16.20 -28.43 11.72
N ASP A 128 16.88 -27.98 12.78
CA ASP A 128 18.29 -28.13 13.09
C ASP A 128 19.18 -28.51 11.90
N ILE A 129 19.65 -27.49 11.17
CA ILE A 129 21.03 -27.27 10.68
C ILE A 129 20.98 -25.84 10.12
N GLY A 130 21.20 -24.87 11.00
CA GLY A 130 21.45 -23.49 10.59
C GLY A 130 22.91 -23.39 10.18
N SER A 131 23.20 -23.21 8.90
CA SER A 131 24.53 -22.80 8.44
C SER A 131 24.89 -21.49 9.13
N THR A 132 26.08 -21.40 9.73
CA THR A 132 26.49 -20.18 10.45
C THR A 132 26.70 -19.05 9.44
N ALA A 133 26.63 -17.79 9.89
CA ALA A 133 26.74 -16.63 9.00
C ALA A 133 28.05 -16.63 8.20
N GLU A 134 29.11 -17.23 8.76
CA GLU A 134 30.42 -17.38 8.15
C GLU A 134 30.43 -18.41 7.00
N GLU A 135 29.53 -19.39 7.03
CA GLU A 135 29.36 -20.43 6.01
C GLU A 135 28.56 -19.90 4.81
N GLN A 136 27.58 -19.02 5.08
CA GLN A 136 26.76 -18.39 4.04
C GLN A 136 27.45 -17.17 3.41
N PHE A 137 28.37 -16.53 4.14
CA PHE A 137 29.20 -15.42 3.65
C PHE A 137 30.67 -15.76 3.89
N PRO A 138 31.31 -16.57 3.02
CA PRO A 138 32.70 -16.94 3.19
C PRO A 138 33.56 -15.68 3.31
N LEU A 139 34.33 -15.61 4.41
CA LEU A 139 35.24 -14.51 4.69
C LEU A 139 36.21 -14.35 3.51
N LYS A 140 36.20 -13.14 2.95
CA LYS A 140 37.13 -12.56 1.94
C LYS A 140 37.85 -13.58 1.07
N ARG A 141 37.42 -13.72 -0.18
CA ARG A 141 38.32 -14.15 -1.24
C ARG A 141 39.48 -13.16 -1.31
N ASP A 142 40.71 -13.65 -1.36
CA ASP A 142 41.85 -12.85 -1.78
C ASP A 142 41.61 -12.45 -3.23
N TYR A 143 41.05 -11.26 -3.43
CA TYR A 143 40.90 -10.70 -4.76
C TYR A 143 42.30 -10.34 -5.26
N VAL A 144 42.94 -11.27 -5.96
CA VAL A 144 44.11 -10.96 -6.76
C VAL A 144 43.61 -10.22 -7.99
N ASN A 145 43.90 -8.92 -8.05
CA ASN A 145 43.66 -8.11 -9.23
C ASN A 145 44.40 -8.75 -10.43
N PRO A 146 43.73 -9.11 -11.54
CA PRO A 146 44.40 -9.63 -12.74
C PRO A 146 45.29 -8.57 -13.42
N SER A 147 45.13 -7.31 -13.05
CA SER A 147 46.03 -6.23 -13.48
C SER A 147 47.37 -6.42 -12.76
N LEU A 148 48.46 -6.48 -13.53
CA LEU A 148 49.82 -6.33 -12.98
C LEU A 148 49.82 -5.22 -11.90
N PRO A 149 50.50 -5.41 -10.76
CA PRO A 149 50.68 -4.33 -9.80
C PRO A 149 51.38 -3.19 -10.51
N LEU A 150 50.62 -2.14 -10.83
CA LEU A 150 51.17 -0.93 -11.42
C LEU A 150 52.16 -0.36 -10.43
N THR A 151 53.33 0.04 -10.91
CA THR A 151 54.25 0.79 -10.04
C THR A 151 53.59 2.10 -9.62
N GLU A 152 54.05 2.69 -8.53
CA GLU A 152 53.48 3.93 -8.00
C GLU A 152 53.46 5.04 -9.06
N ASP A 153 54.48 5.07 -9.92
CA ASP A 153 54.60 5.98 -11.06
C ASP A 153 53.51 5.76 -12.13
N GLU A 154 53.21 4.51 -12.48
CA GLU A 154 52.16 4.16 -13.44
C GLU A 154 50.77 4.50 -12.92
N ASN A 155 50.55 4.31 -11.61
CA ASN A 155 49.30 4.67 -10.96
C ASN A 155 49.10 6.20 -10.96
N ASN A 156 50.16 6.96 -10.63
CA ASN A 156 50.14 8.42 -10.63
C ASN A 156 49.93 9.00 -12.05
N ALA A 157 50.52 8.38 -13.08
CA ALA A 157 50.29 8.75 -14.47
C ALA A 157 48.83 8.50 -14.89
N ARG A 158 48.24 7.37 -14.48
CA ARG A 158 46.84 7.04 -14.76
C ARG A 158 45.86 8.00 -14.08
N ILE A 159 46.11 8.34 -12.82
CA ILE A 159 45.34 9.33 -12.05
C ILE A 159 45.42 10.71 -12.72
N SER A 160 46.63 11.15 -13.10
CA SER A 160 46.82 12.45 -13.76
C SER A 160 46.07 12.53 -15.10
N ARG A 161 46.12 11.46 -15.91
CA ARG A 161 45.37 11.38 -17.18
C ARG A 161 43.86 11.44 -16.96
N PHE A 162 43.36 10.82 -15.90
CA PHE A 162 41.94 10.88 -15.53
C PHE A 162 41.50 12.31 -15.17
N TYR A 163 42.30 13.02 -14.37
CA TYR A 163 42.02 14.43 -14.04
C TYR A 163 42.05 15.35 -15.26
N GLU A 164 42.96 15.14 -16.22
CA GLU A 164 42.94 15.89 -17.49
C GLU A 164 41.65 15.66 -18.30
N ASN A 165 41.16 14.42 -18.35
CA ASN A 165 39.89 14.11 -19.02
C ASN A 165 38.70 14.80 -18.33
N LEU A 166 38.69 14.89 -17.00
CA LEU A 166 37.64 15.58 -16.25
C LEU A 166 37.63 17.09 -16.53
N LYS A 167 38.79 17.71 -16.73
CA LYS A 167 38.88 19.13 -17.10
C LYS A 167 38.25 19.42 -18.48
N GLN A 168 38.27 18.44 -19.38
CA GLN A 168 37.64 18.55 -20.70
C GLN A 168 36.12 18.36 -20.64
N CYS A 169 35.61 17.69 -19.60
CA CYS A 169 34.17 17.49 -19.36
C CYS A 169 33.58 18.60 -18.47
N GLY A 170 33.61 19.86 -18.93
CA GLY A 170 32.76 20.92 -18.36
C GLY A 170 31.30 20.77 -18.82
N PRO A 171 30.31 21.31 -18.07
CA PRO A 171 28.91 21.24 -18.48
C PRO A 171 28.67 22.10 -19.74
N THR A 172 28.56 21.47 -20.90
CA THR A 172 28.01 22.11 -22.11
C THR A 172 26.49 22.19 -21.95
N GLY A 173 26.00 23.17 -21.21
CA GLY A 173 24.56 23.36 -21.08
C GLY A 173 24.12 24.23 -19.91
N PHE A 174 24.48 25.51 -19.94
CA PHE A 174 23.63 26.60 -19.45
C PHE A 174 23.96 27.85 -20.27
N SER A 175 23.26 27.97 -21.40
CA SER A 175 23.04 29.22 -22.14
C SER A 175 21.54 29.38 -22.30
#